data_AF-A0A7V1H2T1-F1
#
_entry.id   AF-A0A7V1H2T1-F1
#
_cell.length_a   1.000
_cell.length_b   1.000
_cell.length_c   1.000
_cell.angle_alpha   90.00
_cell.angle_beta   90.00
_cell.angle_gamma   90.00
#
_symmetry.space_group_name_H-M   'P 1'
#
loop_
_entity.id
_entity.type
_entity.pdbx_description
1 polymer ?
#
loop_
_entity_poly.entity_id
_entity_poly.type
_entity_poly.pdbx_seq_one_letter_code
_entity_poly.pdbx_strand_id
1 'polypeptide(L)'
;MWSKLLRISAFAGVGCVTRLPSEAILSCPETTSLFRGVVEEGYAVARAGGIEMPDDFIDQFRGIISTLAPTLRSSMYYDLEAGRRLELEELIGTVIRLGVENIVLPHRLSLPSTLR
;
A
#
# COMPACT_ATOMS: atom_id res chain seq x y z
N MET A 1 -2.40 5.26 14.45
CA MET A 1 -3.39 5.29 13.35
C MET A 1 -2.70 5.16 11.99
N TRP A 2 -1.66 5.96 11.72
CA TRP A 2 -0.90 5.96 10.46
C TRP A 2 -0.26 4.63 10.07
N SER A 3 0.40 3.95 11.00
CA SER A 3 1.01 2.64 10.73
C SER A 3 -0.03 1.65 10.19
N LYS A 4 -1.25 1.63 10.75
CA LYS A 4 -2.32 0.75 10.26
C LYS A 4 -2.83 1.19 8.88
N LEU A 5 -3.06 2.50 8.69
CA LEU A 5 -3.53 3.05 7.41
C LEU A 5 -2.55 2.76 6.27
N LEU A 6 -1.26 2.99 6.49
CA LEU A 6 -0.21 2.73 5.50
C LEU A 6 -0.13 1.24 5.16
N ARG A 7 -0.23 0.35 6.15
CA ARG A 7 -0.24 -1.10 5.91
C ARG A 7 -1.41 -1.52 5.02
N ILE A 8 -2.62 -1.08 5.35
CA ILE A 8 -3.83 -1.43 4.59
C ILE A 8 -3.75 -0.84 3.18
N SER A 9 -3.32 0.43 3.04
CA SER A 9 -3.24 1.12 1.75
C SER A 9 -2.21 0.47 0.81
N ALA A 10 -1.02 0.16 1.33
CA ALA A 10 0.03 -0.50 0.57
C ALA A 10 -0.38 -1.91 0.14
N PHE A 11 -0.91 -2.73 1.05
CA PHE A 11 -1.37 -4.08 0.71
C PHE A 11 -2.53 -4.06 -0.30
N ALA A 12 -3.51 -3.16 -0.10
CA ALA A 12 -4.65 -3.03 -0.99
C ALA A 12 -4.22 -2.55 -2.39
N GLY A 13 -3.42 -1.49 -2.47
CA GLY A 13 -2.96 -0.91 -3.73
C GLY A 13 -2.11 -1.89 -4.55
N VAL A 14 -1.09 -2.48 -3.92
CA VAL A 14 -0.21 -3.46 -4.58
C VAL A 14 -0.99 -4.70 -4.99
N GLY A 15 -1.87 -5.22 -4.12
CA GLY A 15 -2.71 -6.38 -4.43
C GLY A 15 -3.67 -6.14 -5.61
N CYS A 16 -4.21 -4.93 -5.76
CA CYS A 16 -5.06 -4.57 -6.91
C CYS A 16 -4.26 -4.45 -8.21
N VAL A 17 -3.11 -3.75 -8.18
CA VAL A 17 -2.27 -3.54 -9.38
C VAL A 17 -1.70 -4.86 -9.88
N THR A 18 -1.22 -5.71 -8.97
CA THR A 18 -0.59 -6.99 -9.33
C THR A 18 -1.59 -8.13 -9.52
N ARG A 19 -2.80 -8.00 -8.97
CA ARG A 19 -3.78 -9.09 -8.84
C ARG A 19 -3.21 -10.33 -8.14
N LEU A 20 -2.23 -10.16 -7.24
CA LEU A 20 -1.59 -11.26 -6.51
C LEU A 20 -2.06 -11.36 -5.04
N PRO A 21 -2.08 -12.57 -4.45
CA PRO A 21 -2.29 -12.74 -3.02
C PRO A 21 -1.03 -12.38 -2.22
N SER A 22 -1.16 -12.30 -0.89
CA SER A 22 -0.10 -11.93 0.06
C SER A 22 1.22 -12.69 -0.14
N GLU A 23 1.19 -14.01 -0.31
CA GLU A 23 2.40 -14.81 -0.51
C GLU A 23 3.10 -14.43 -1.82
N ALA A 24 2.37 -14.43 -2.93
CA ALA A 24 2.95 -14.18 -4.25
C ALA A 24 3.55 -12.77 -4.37
N ILE A 25 2.99 -11.78 -3.66
CA ILE A 25 3.58 -10.44 -3.57
C ILE A 25 4.99 -10.50 -2.95
N LEU A 26 5.20 -11.36 -1.95
CA LEU A 26 6.48 -11.50 -1.25
C LEU A 26 7.44 -12.54 -1.87
N SER A 27 6.96 -13.40 -2.76
CA SER A 27 7.77 -14.47 -3.37
C SER A 27 8.55 -14.02 -4.61
N CYS A 28 8.11 -12.96 -5.30
CA CYS A 28 8.73 -12.45 -6.51
C CYS A 28 9.57 -11.18 -6.19
N PRO A 29 10.84 -11.09 -6.66
CA PRO A 29 11.70 -9.94 -6.39
C PRO A 29 11.09 -8.61 -6.84
N GLU A 30 10.45 -8.60 -8.00
CA GLU A 30 9.84 -7.42 -8.62
C GLU A 30 8.66 -6.92 -7.80
N THR A 31 7.76 -7.81 -7.37
CA THR A 31 6.59 -7.44 -6.56
C THR A 31 6.98 -7.08 -5.13
N THR A 32 8.03 -7.72 -4.60
CA THR A 32 8.60 -7.37 -3.30
C THR A 32 9.23 -5.98 -3.34
N SER A 33 9.94 -5.65 -4.42
CA SER A 33 10.54 -4.32 -4.63
C SER A 33 9.46 -3.25 -4.77
N LEU A 34 8.42 -3.50 -5.58
CA LEU A 34 7.26 -2.60 -5.69
C LEU A 34 6.59 -2.38 -4.34
N PHE A 35 6.31 -3.45 -3.61
CA PHE A 35 5.69 -3.38 -2.30
C PHE A 35 6.53 -2.57 -1.31
N ARG A 36 7.84 -2.83 -1.25
CA ARG A 36 8.77 -2.06 -0.42
C ARG A 36 8.79 -0.58 -0.80
N GLY A 37 8.85 -0.25 -2.09
CA GLY A 37 8.86 1.14 -2.57
C GLY A 37 7.60 1.92 -2.17
N VAL A 38 6.41 1.31 -2.30
CA VAL A 38 5.14 1.94 -1.88
C VAL A 38 5.12 2.21 -0.36
N VAL A 39 5.67 1.29 0.43
CA VAL A 39 5.75 1.46 1.89
C VAL A 39 6.75 2.54 2.27
N GLU A 40 7.93 2.58 1.63
CA GLU A 40 8.95 3.61 1.82
C GLU A 40 8.40 5.01 1.50
N GLU A 41 7.61 5.13 0.43
CA GLU A 41 6.97 6.38 0.05
C GLU A 41 5.96 6.86 1.08
N GLY A 42 5.04 5.99 1.51
CA GLY A 42 4.08 6.34 2.55
C GLY A 42 4.75 6.66 3.89
N TYR A 43 5.87 5.99 4.20
CA TYR A 43 6.67 6.30 5.38
C TYR A 43 7.30 7.70 5.29
N ALA A 44 7.90 8.03 4.14
CA ALA A 44 8.48 9.36 3.90
C ALA A 44 7.42 10.47 3.99
N VAL A 45 6.23 10.24 3.42
CA VAL A 45 5.06 11.13 3.50
C VAL A 45 4.61 11.34 4.95
N ALA A 46 4.50 10.27 5.74
CA ALA A 46 4.16 10.40 7.15
C ALA A 46 5.20 11.23 7.92
N ARG A 47 6.50 10.96 7.72
CA ARG A 47 7.59 11.68 8.38
C ARG A 47 7.61 13.17 8.01
N ALA A 48 7.38 13.49 6.74
CA ALA A 48 7.32 14.88 6.29
C ALA A 48 6.11 15.64 6.84
N GLY A 49 4.99 14.96 7.06
CA GLY A 49 3.83 15.49 7.77
C GLY A 49 4.02 15.64 9.29
N GLY A 50 5.24 15.43 9.82
CA GLY A 50 5.54 15.53 11.24
C GLY A 50 5.03 14.34 12.07
N ILE A 51 4.73 13.21 11.43
CA ILE A 51 4.13 12.06 12.10
C ILE A 51 5.19 11.06 12.51
N GLU A 52 5.17 10.76 13.81
CA GLU A 52 6.06 9.81 14.41
C GLU A 52 5.70 8.38 13.94
N MET A 53 6.69 7.73 13.35
CA MET A 53 6.60 6.36 12.83
C MET A 53 7.83 5.60 13.29
N PRO A 54 7.70 4.31 13.68
CA PRO A 54 8.84 3.50 14.10
C PRO A 54 9.89 3.41 13.00
N ASP A 55 11.17 3.50 13.34
CA ASP A 55 12.27 3.43 12.38
C ASP A 55 12.37 2.05 11.70
N ASP A 56 11.89 1.01 12.37
CA ASP A 56 11.79 -0.37 11.89
C ASP A 56 10.43 -0.70 11.24
N PHE A 57 9.60 0.31 10.93
CA PHE A 57 8.24 0.09 10.42
C PHE A 57 8.19 -0.76 9.14
N ILE A 58 9.13 -0.56 8.22
CA ILE A 58 9.19 -1.31 6.95
C ILE A 58 9.43 -2.79 7.22
N ASP A 59 10.38 -3.10 8.12
CA ASP A 59 10.71 -4.48 8.51
C ASP A 59 9.55 -5.14 9.28
N GLN A 60 8.94 -4.41 10.22
CA GLN A 60 7.74 -4.87 10.91
C GLN A 60 6.62 -5.20 9.92
N PHE A 61 6.42 -4.37 8.90
CA PHE A 61 5.34 -4.59 7.96
C PHE A 61 5.56 -5.83 7.08
N ARG A 62 6.78 -6.05 6.61
CA ARG A 62 7.14 -7.30 5.92
C ARG A 62 6.86 -8.52 6.81
N GLY A 63 7.23 -8.45 8.09
CA GLY A 63 6.92 -9.49 9.07
C GLY A 63 5.41 -9.73 9.17
N ILE A 64 4.60 -8.67 9.29
CA ILE A 64 3.15 -8.80 9.36
C ILE A 64 2.57 -9.47 8.11
N ILE A 65 2.96 -9.04 6.90
CA ILE A 65 2.43 -9.66 5.66
C ILE A 65 2.78 -11.15 5.60
N SER A 66 3.98 -11.54 6.03
CA SER A 66 4.37 -12.96 6.07
C SER A 66 3.56 -13.81 7.05
N THR A 67 2.85 -13.20 8.00
CA THR A 67 1.96 -13.91 8.93
C THR A 67 0.52 -14.04 8.41
N LEU A 68 0.18 -13.34 7.32
CA LEU A 68 -1.14 -13.44 6.70
C LEU A 68 -1.31 -14.81 6.04
N ALA A 69 -2.55 -15.28 5.92
CA ALA A 69 -2.82 -16.48 5.14
C ALA A 69 -2.22 -16.32 3.73
N PRO A 70 -1.51 -17.33 3.17
CA PRO A 70 -0.78 -17.19 1.91
C PRO A 70 -1.64 -16.74 0.72
N THR A 71 -2.91 -17.14 0.75
CA THR A 71 -3.92 -16.85 -0.28
C THR A 71 -4.71 -15.56 -0.01
N LEU A 72 -4.37 -14.81 1.05
CA LEU A 72 -5.13 -13.63 1.44
C LEU A 72 -5.04 -12.57 0.36
N ARG A 73 -6.20 -11.97 0.07
CA ARG A 73 -6.36 -10.81 -0.80
C ARG A 73 -7.08 -9.71 -0.04
N SER A 74 -6.81 -8.46 -0.39
CA SER A 74 -7.49 -7.32 0.20
C SER A 74 -8.97 -7.30 -0.15
N SER A 75 -9.81 -6.66 0.67
CA SER A 75 -11.22 -6.41 0.32
C SER A 75 -11.33 -5.67 -1.02
N MET A 76 -10.49 -4.66 -1.21
CA MET A 76 -10.44 -3.85 -2.43
C MET A 76 -10.13 -4.67 -3.69
N TYR A 77 -9.38 -5.78 -3.58
CA TYR A 77 -9.21 -6.71 -4.69
C TYR A 77 -10.54 -7.36 -5.10
N TYR A 78 -11.36 -7.79 -4.13
CA TYR A 78 -12.66 -8.39 -4.44
C TYR A 78 -13.66 -7.37 -4.97
N ASP A 79 -13.51 -6.09 -4.60
CA ASP A 79 -14.26 -4.99 -5.21
C ASP A 79 -13.85 -4.78 -6.67
N LEU A 80 -12.54 -4.81 -6.95
CA LEU A 80 -12.01 -4.73 -8.31
C LEU A 80 -12.52 -5.87 -9.19
N GLU A 81 -12.43 -7.12 -8.72
CA GLU A 81 -12.89 -8.29 -9.48
C GLU A 81 -14.39 -8.25 -9.76
N ALA A 82 -15.17 -7.62 -8.89
CA ALA A 82 -16.60 -7.47 -9.05
C ALA A 82 -17.02 -6.21 -9.83
N GLY A 83 -16.05 -5.42 -10.34
CA GLY A 83 -16.32 -4.16 -11.04
C GLY A 83 -16.99 -3.10 -10.15
N ARG A 84 -16.80 -3.18 -8.83
CA ARG A 84 -17.33 -2.20 -7.88
C ARG A 84 -16.38 -1.00 -7.79
N ARG A 85 -16.94 0.13 -7.36
CA ARG A 85 -16.16 1.31 -7.01
C ARG A 85 -15.16 0.95 -5.91
N LEU A 86 -13.90 1.33 -6.11
CA LEU A 86 -12.82 1.11 -5.16
C LEU A 86 -12.70 2.28 -4.18
N GLU A 87 -12.29 1.98 -2.96
CA GLU A 87 -12.03 2.96 -1.87
C GLU A 87 -10.64 3.61 -1.98
N LEU A 88 -10.25 3.99 -3.20
CA LEU A 88 -8.90 4.49 -3.48
C LEU A 88 -8.68 5.86 -2.83
N GLU A 89 -9.66 6.74 -2.91
CA GLU A 89 -9.60 8.07 -2.30
C GLU A 89 -9.57 8.00 -0.76
N GLU A 90 -10.32 7.05 -0.18
CA GLU A 90 -10.42 6.88 1.27
C GLU A 90 -9.15 6.27 1.87
N LEU A 91 -8.52 5.31 1.20
CA LEU A 91 -7.29 4.67 1.69
C LEU A 91 -6.04 5.42 1.21
N ILE A 92 -5.80 5.39 -0.09
CA ILE A 92 -4.59 5.94 -0.72
C ILE A 92 -4.64 7.47 -0.72
N GLY A 93 -5.78 8.05 -1.07
CA GLY A 93 -5.95 9.50 -1.07
C GLY A 93 -5.80 10.12 0.33
N THR A 94 -6.19 9.39 1.39
CA THR A 94 -5.96 9.82 2.77
C THR A 94 -4.48 9.82 3.15
N VAL A 95 -3.72 8.79 2.77
CA VAL A 95 -2.25 8.77 2.99
C VAL A 95 -1.60 9.98 2.31
N ILE A 96 -1.99 10.28 1.08
CA ILE A 96 -1.47 11.43 0.32
C ILE A 96 -1.84 12.74 1.00
N ARG A 97 -3.12 12.98 1.29
CA ARG A 97 -3.58 14.25 1.90
C ARG A 97 -2.96 14.51 3.26
N LEU A 98 -2.83 13.47 4.09
CA LEU A 98 -2.35 13.66 5.46
C LEU A 98 -0.82 13.86 5.54
N GLY A 99 -0.04 13.51 4.51
CA GLY A 99 1.40 13.76 4.53
C GLY A 99 1.93 14.64 3.40
N VAL A 100 1.05 15.24 2.59
CA VAL A 100 1.43 16.23 1.57
C VAL A 100 0.67 17.53 1.80
N GLU A 101 1.39 18.52 2.32
CA GLU A 101 1.34 19.87 1.75
C GLU A 101 2.46 20.10 0.70
N ASN A 102 3.55 19.30 0.63
CA ASN A 102 4.72 19.64 -0.23
C ASN A 102 5.59 18.48 -0.82
N ILE A 103 5.12 17.23 -0.98
CA ILE A 103 5.96 16.12 -1.53
C ILE A 103 5.41 15.53 -2.83
N VAL A 104 6.33 15.34 -3.80
CA VAL A 104 6.12 14.57 -5.04
C VAL A 104 6.46 13.10 -4.77
N LEU A 105 5.47 12.21 -4.90
CA LEU A 105 5.63 10.76 -4.80
C LEU A 105 6.17 10.18 -6.13
N PRO A 106 7.32 9.49 -6.16
CA PRO A 106 7.86 8.92 -7.40
C PRO A 106 7.04 7.73 -7.93
N HIS A 107 6.58 6.81 -7.08
CA HIS A 107 5.49 5.88 -7.35
C HIS A 107 4.16 6.48 -6.91
N ARG A 108 3.93 7.78 -7.23
CA ARG A 108 2.58 8.38 -7.25
C ARG A 108 1.69 7.23 -7.65
N LEU A 109 0.79 6.81 -6.75
CA LEU A 109 -0.20 5.76 -6.99
C LEU A 109 -1.09 6.28 -8.12
N SER A 110 -0.48 6.37 -9.30
CA SER A 110 -1.01 6.45 -10.61
C SER A 110 -1.50 5.05 -10.79
N LEU A 111 -2.59 4.77 -10.07
CA LEU A 111 -3.56 3.78 -10.44
C LEU A 111 -3.77 4.09 -11.91
N PRO A 112 -3.23 3.29 -12.83
CA PRO A 112 -3.37 3.61 -14.23
C PRO A 112 -4.88 3.53 -14.51
N SER A 113 -5.30 4.05 -15.64
CA SER A 113 -6.62 3.77 -16.19
C SER A 113 -7.01 2.27 -16.22
N THR A 114 -6.09 1.35 -15.89
CA THR A 114 -6.25 -0.10 -15.70
C THR A 114 -7.03 -0.54 -14.46
N LEU A 115 -7.31 0.32 -13.48
CA LEU A 115 -8.15 -0.02 -12.31
C LEU A 115 -9.57 0.59 -12.35
N ARG A 116 -10.01 1.04 -13.54
CA ARG A 116 -11.41 1.44 -13.79
C ARG A 116 -12.26 0.24 -14.16
#